data_AF-A0A928IUF1-F1
#
_entry.id   AF-A0A928IUF1-F1
#
_cell.length_a   1.000
_cell.length_b   1.000
_cell.length_c   1.000
_cell.angle_alpha   90.00
_cell.angle_beta   90.00
_cell.angle_gamma   90.00
#
_symmetry.space_group_name_H-M   'P 1'
#
loop_
_entity.id
_entity.type
_entity.pdbx_description
1 polymer ?
#
loop_
_entity_poly.entity_id
_entity_poly.type
_entity_poly.pdbx_seq_one_letter_code
_entity_poly.pdbx_strand_id
1 'polypeptide(L)' 'MAEMTKINIAKRIKEYRSIKSVTQEQFGALIGVSAQAISKWEREECYPDITFLPILADILSCSVNDFFEK' A
#
# COMPACT_ATOMS: atom_id res chain seq x y z
N MET A 1 22.92 15.20 3.05
CA MET A 1 22.36 13.86 2.74
C MET A 1 20.86 14.05 2.75
N ALA A 2 20.17 13.88 1.61
CA ALA A 2 18.74 14.13 1.55
C ALA A 2 18.03 13.19 2.53
N GLU A 3 17.21 13.76 3.41
CA GLU A 3 16.32 13.02 4.28
C GLU A 3 15.35 12.27 3.37
N MET A 4 15.54 10.96 3.23
CA MET A 4 14.66 10.14 2.40
C MET A 4 13.34 10.02 3.17
N THR A 5 12.31 10.75 2.74
CA THR A 5 10.97 10.71 3.34
C THR A 5 10.53 9.26 3.48
N LYS A 6 10.28 8.83 4.71
CA LYS A 6 9.96 7.43 4.99
C LYS A 6 8.53 7.15 4.52
N ILE A 7 8.41 6.25 3.54
CA ILE A 7 7.13 5.84 2.95
C ILE A 7 6.64 4.61 3.72
N ASN A 8 5.45 4.67 4.30
CA ASN A 8 4.91 3.61 5.17
C ASN A 8 3.74 2.82 4.54
N ILE A 9 3.63 2.86 3.20
CA ILE A 9 2.59 2.16 2.43
C ILE A 9 2.57 0.66 2.73
N ALA A 10 3.75 0.02 2.73
CA ALA A 10 3.89 -1.42 2.99
C ALA A 10 3.24 -1.84 4.32
N LYS A 11 3.52 -1.08 5.38
CA LYS A 11 2.96 -1.28 6.71
C LYS A 11 1.43 -1.15 6.70
N ARG A 12 0.90 -0.09 6.10
CA ARG A 12 -0.56 0.13 6.06
C ARG A 12 -1.30 -0.94 5.27
N ILE A 13 -0.77 -1.36 4.13
CA ILE A 13 -1.34 -2.45 3.33
C ILE A 13 -1.43 -3.72 4.19
N LYS A 14 -0.34 -4.08 4.87
CA LYS A 14 -0.28 -5.29 5.69
C LYS A 14 -1.20 -5.23 6.90
N GLU A 15 -1.29 -4.08 7.56
CA GLU A 15 -2.21 -3.84 8.69
C GLU A 15 -3.67 -3.97 8.25
N TYR A 16 -4.06 -3.27 7.18
CA TYR A 16 -5.41 -3.35 6.64
C TYR A 16 -5.80 -4.78 6.28
N ARG A 17 -4.91 -5.48 5.56
CA ARG A 17 -5.15 -6.88 5.15
C ARG A 17 -5.32 -7.81 6.34
N SER A 18 -4.53 -7.60 7.40
CA SER A 18 -4.63 -8.38 8.64
C SER A 18 -5.94 -8.10 9.38
N ILE A 19 -6.33 -6.82 9.50
CA ILE A 19 -7.58 -6.40 10.17
C ILE A 19 -8.80 -6.93 9.41
N LYS A 20 -8.80 -6.86 8.08
CA LYS A 20 -9.89 -7.33 7.22
C LYS A 20 -9.83 -8.82 6.90
N SER A 21 -8.77 -9.51 7.32
CA SER A 21 -8.52 -10.94 7.02
C SER A 21 -8.63 -11.27 5.53
N VAL A 22 -8.04 -10.43 4.67
CA VAL A 22 -8.05 -10.62 3.19
C VAL A 22 -6.71 -11.13 2.67
N THR A 23 -6.74 -12.01 1.67
CA THR A 23 -5.53 -12.57 1.01
C THR A 23 -4.94 -11.60 -0.01
N GLN A 24 -3.67 -11.77 -0.39
CA GLN A 24 -2.98 -10.86 -1.34
C GLN A 24 -3.71 -10.81 -2.69
N GLU A 25 -4.28 -11.94 -3.08
CA GLU A 25 -5.12 -12.08 -4.26
C GLU A 25 -6.41 -11.25 -4.15
N GLN A 26 -7.13 -11.36 -3.03
CA GLN A 26 -8.36 -10.59 -2.80
C GLN A 26 -8.08 -9.08 -2.77
N PHE A 27 -7.04 -8.66 -2.07
CA PHE A 27 -6.67 -7.24 -1.99
C PHE A 27 -6.18 -6.71 -3.35
N GLY A 28 -5.38 -7.48 -4.08
CA GLY A 28 -4.96 -7.14 -5.43
C GLY A 28 -6.14 -6.99 -6.38
N ALA A 29 -7.13 -7.88 -6.30
CA ALA A 29 -8.34 -7.81 -7.11
C ALA A 29 -9.15 -6.53 -6.86
N LEU A 30 -9.18 -6.00 -5.62
CA LEU A 30 -9.85 -4.72 -5.31
C LEU A 30 -9.18 -3.52 -6.00
N ILE A 31 -7.86 -3.59 -6.20
CA ILE A 31 -7.06 -2.50 -6.80
C ILE A 31 -6.90 -2.70 -8.33
N GLY A 32 -7.12 -3.93 -8.82
CA GLY A 32 -6.87 -4.30 -10.21
C GLY A 32 -5.42 -4.68 -10.49
N VAL A 33 -4.70 -5.19 -9.49
CA VAL A 33 -3.30 -5.64 -9.60
C VAL A 33 -3.12 -7.09 -9.17
N SER A 34 -2.00 -7.70 -9.56
CA SER A 34 -1.71 -9.08 -9.18
C SER A 34 -1.34 -9.20 -7.70
N ALA A 35 -1.59 -10.36 -7.10
CA ALA A 35 -1.13 -10.68 -5.74
C ALA A 35 0.39 -10.51 -5.57
N GLN A 36 1.15 -10.76 -6.64
CA GLN A 36 2.60 -10.57 -6.64
C GLN A 36 2.99 -9.09 -6.51
N ALA A 37 2.23 -8.17 -7.11
CA ALA A 37 2.43 -6.73 -6.90
C ALA A 37 2.20 -6.36 -5.43
N ILE A 38 1.10 -6.85 -4.84
CA ILE A 38 0.81 -6.64 -3.41
C ILE A 38 1.94 -7.18 -2.53
N SER A 39 2.42 -8.40 -2.80
CA SER A 39 3.52 -8.99 -2.05
C SER A 39 4.80 -8.16 -2.12
N LYS A 40 5.12 -7.57 -3.28
CA LYS A 40 6.30 -6.70 -3.43
C LYS A 40 6.12 -5.40 -2.67
N TRP A 41 4.92 -4.81 -2.71
CA TRP A 41 4.59 -3.60 -1.95
C TRP A 41 4.69 -3.83 -0.44
N GLU A 42 4.16 -4.95 0.07
CA GLU A 42 4.23 -5.29 1.49
C GLU A 42 5.64 -5.62 1.99
N ARG A 43 6.54 -6.03 1.08
CA ARG A 43 7.95 -6.36 1.38
C ARG A 43 8.91 -5.21 1.07
N GLU A 44 8.40 -4.04 0.71
CA GLU A 44 9.18 -2.84 0.36
C GLU A 44 10.16 -3.08 -0.82
N GLU A 45 9.91 -4.12 -1.63
CA GLU A 45 10.73 -4.42 -2.82
C GLU A 45 10.45 -3.46 -3.97
N CYS A 46 9.20 -2.98 -4.05
CA CYS A 46 8.83 -1.87 -4.92
C CYS A 46 7.66 -1.08 -4.31
N TYR A 47 7.45 0.13 -4.81
CA TYR A 47 6.31 0.95 -4.44
C TYR A 47 5.24 0.91 -5.51
N PRO A 48 3.96 1.08 -5.14
CA PRO A 48 2.91 1.35 -6.11
C PRO A 48 3.23 2.64 -6.88
N ASP A 49 2.86 2.66 -8.16
CA ASP A 49 2.89 3.88 -8.96
C ASP A 49 2.00 4.97 -8.33
N ILE A 50 2.33 6.24 -8.59
CA ILE A 50 1.60 7.40 -8.04
C ILE A 50 0.10 7.34 -8.36
N THR A 51 -0.27 6.73 -9.49
CA THR A 51 -1.66 6.52 -9.92
C THR A 51 -2.47 5.61 -8.99
N PHE A 52 -1.81 4.72 -8.23
CA PHE A 52 -2.48 3.84 -7.26
C PHE A 52 -2.65 4.47 -5.89
N LEU A 53 -1.95 5.58 -5.57
CA LEU A 53 -2.04 6.19 -4.25
C LEU A 53 -3.47 6.65 -3.89
N PRO A 54 -4.24 7.30 -4.78
CA PRO A 54 -5.62 7.67 -4.47
C PRO A 54 -6.51 6.46 -4.18
N ILE A 55 -6.32 5.36 -4.93
CA ILE A 55 -7.09 4.12 -4.78
C ILE A 55 -6.75 3.44 -3.45
N LEU A 56 -5.46 3.36 -3.12
CA LEU A 56 -5.01 2.84 -1.84
C LEU A 56 -5.54 3.68 -0.67
N ALA A 57 -5.51 5.00 -0.79
CA ALA A 57 -6.01 5.90 0.24
C ALA A 57 -7.51 5.67 0.52
N ASP A 58 -8.31 5.52 -0.54
CA ASP A 58 -9.74 5.20 -0.43
C ASP A 58 -9.99 3.86 0.27
N ILE A 59 -9.36 2.78 -0.21
CA ILE A 59 -9.53 1.43 0.34
C ILE A 59 -9.05 1.36 1.81
N LEU A 60 -7.91 1.98 2.11
CA LEU A 60 -7.32 1.99 3.44
C LEU A 60 -8.01 3.00 4.38
N SER A 61 -8.99 3.77 3.88
CA SER A 61 -9.70 4.82 4.61
C SER A 61 -8.74 5.84 5.25
N CYS A 62 -7.74 6.29 4.49
CA CYS A 62 -6.79 7.33 4.87
C CYS A 62 -6.61 8.35 3.74
N SER A 63 -5.79 9.39 3.97
CA SER A 63 -5.40 10.33 2.92
C SER A 63 -4.12 9.87 2.21
N VAL A 64 -3.87 10.33 0.99
CA VAL A 64 -2.59 10.08 0.30
C VAL A 64 -1.41 10.64 1.10
N ASN A 65 -1.61 11.76 1.79
CA ASN A 65 -0.57 12.37 2.62
C ASN A 65 -0.16 11.47 3.79
N ASP A 66 -1.05 10.60 4.28
CA ASP A 66 -0.73 9.68 5.37
C ASP A 66 0.42 8.73 5.00
N PHE A 67 0.58 8.40 3.71
CA PHE A 67 1.64 7.50 3.21
C PHE A 67 3.05 8.05 3.36
N PHE A 68 3.18 9.35 3.58
CA PHE A 68 4.45 10.04 3.70
C PHE A 68 4.58 10.53 5.15
N GLU A 69 5.59 10.03 5.88
CA GLU A 69 5.90 10.59 7.19
C GLU A 69 6.39 12.05 7.03
N LYS A 70 5.94 12.94 7.92
CA LYS A 70 6.39 14.33 7.99
C LYS A 70 7.73 14.47 8.69
#